data_AF-A0A6F9ZXF7-F1
#
_entry.id   AF-A0A6F9ZXF7-F1
#
_cell.length_a   1.000
_cell.length_b   1.000
_cell.length_c   1.000
_cell.angle_alpha   90.00
_cell.angle_beta   90.00
_cell.angle_gamma   90.00
#
_symmetry.space_group_name_H-M   'P 1'
#
loop_
_entity.id
_entity.type
_entity.pdbx_description
1 polymer ?
#
loop_
_entity_poly.entity_id
_entity_poly.type
_entity_poly.pdbx_seq_one_letter_code
_entity_poly.pdbx_strand_id
1 'polypeptide(L)'
;MKEVKAKILTTAMLSFALLLSVGASLVTIEASATVAEVDWDGSGVVNVNWKSDDDAKMTFYTGGNTIKGKITMEDKNDNPYGYGVDTSDVKVEAKVKNGGEIEYKFKRTDSYERMYGGAGQEVYTYIGSSNKASFKWHSWSNYARYRSCNYGWQNDNQITAKGNHYIYHRFYVNKNNGASIEIGADGKTELTIMNEDHWGKSFKFGKGCGCYTNAKVTIYGNGFFNQTATAKHHLETDTGIEIDGNAYYQVYTEFTGGFHFGNFALEGS
;
A
#
# COMPACT_ATOMS: atom_id res chain seq x y z
N MET A 1 21.37 -16.25 -37.71
CA MET A 1 20.33 -17.06 -37.03
C MET A 1 20.50 -16.86 -35.54
N LYS A 2 19.60 -16.13 -34.87
CA LYS A 2 19.55 -16.03 -33.41
C LYS A 2 18.44 -16.96 -32.94
N GLU A 3 18.80 -17.92 -32.09
CA GLU A 3 17.84 -18.81 -31.42
C GLU A 3 16.80 -17.97 -30.67
N VAL A 4 15.54 -18.09 -31.07
CA VAL A 4 14.40 -17.70 -30.24
C VAL A 4 14.17 -18.85 -29.27
N LYS A 5 14.70 -18.73 -28.05
CA LYS A 5 14.32 -19.64 -26.95
C LYS A 5 12.90 -19.27 -26.51
N ALA A 6 11.91 -19.94 -27.08
CA ALA A 6 10.56 -19.95 -26.52
C ALA A 6 10.62 -20.63 -25.14
N LYS A 7 10.60 -19.83 -24.07
CA LYS A 7 10.29 -20.36 -22.73
C LYS A 7 8.80 -20.65 -22.71
N ILE A 8 8.46 -21.93 -22.59
CA ILE A 8 7.10 -22.42 -22.42
C ILE A 8 6.61 -21.89 -21.05
N LEU A 9 5.57 -21.05 -21.07
CA LEU A 9 4.88 -20.56 -19.87
C LEU A 9 4.03 -21.69 -19.29
N THR A 10 4.45 -22.26 -18.16
CA THR A 10 3.58 -23.06 -17.30
C THR A 10 3.06 -22.15 -16.19
N THR A 11 1.85 -21.61 -16.36
CA THR A 11 1.13 -20.93 -15.28
C THR A 11 0.68 -21.99 -14.29
N ALA A 12 1.34 -22.08 -13.12
CA ALA A 12 0.81 -22.82 -11.99
C ALA A 12 -0.06 -21.85 -11.17
N MET A 13 -1.32 -22.20 -10.92
CA MET A 13 -2.17 -21.49 -9.97
C MET A 13 -2.11 -22.26 -8.65
N LEU A 14 -1.55 -21.65 -7.60
CA LEU A 14 -1.56 -22.22 -6.24
C LEU A 14 -2.57 -21.43 -5.40
N SER A 15 -3.74 -22.02 -5.19
CA SER A 15 -4.75 -21.52 -4.25
C SER A 15 -4.65 -22.30 -2.94
N PHE A 16 -4.38 -21.61 -1.84
CA PHE A 16 -4.41 -22.20 -0.49
C PHE A 16 -5.57 -21.64 0.32
N ALA A 17 -6.50 -22.51 0.72
CA ALA A 17 -7.53 -22.19 1.70
C ALA A 17 -7.05 -22.64 3.09
N LEU A 18 -6.71 -21.71 3.97
CA LEU A 18 -6.39 -22.02 5.37
C LEU A 18 -7.65 -21.90 6.24
N LEU A 19 -8.24 -23.04 6.62
CA LEU A 19 -9.16 -23.10 7.76
C LEU A 19 -8.33 -23.26 9.04
N LEU A 20 -8.18 -22.18 9.81
CA LEU A 20 -7.42 -22.18 11.07
C LEU A 20 -8.34 -22.27 12.29
N SER A 21 -8.26 -23.40 12.99
CA SER A 21 -8.54 -23.50 14.43
C SER A 21 -7.21 -23.38 15.18
N VAL A 22 -6.98 -22.24 15.83
CA VAL A 22 -5.90 -21.94 16.80
C VAL A 22 -4.51 -22.47 16.40
N GLY A 23 -3.78 -21.68 15.59
CA GLY A 23 -2.36 -21.92 15.29
C GLY A 23 -1.80 -20.79 14.42
N ALA A 24 -0.59 -20.29 14.74
CA ALA A 24 0.12 -19.35 13.88
C ALA A 24 0.56 -20.08 12.60
N SER A 25 0.23 -19.52 11.43
CA SER A 25 0.69 -20.05 10.14
C SER A 25 1.64 -19.05 9.49
N LEU A 26 2.86 -19.48 9.20
CA LEU A 26 3.77 -18.77 8.29
C LEU A 26 3.66 -19.42 6.92
N VAL A 27 3.29 -18.64 5.91
CA VAL A 27 3.34 -19.06 4.51
C VAL A 27 4.42 -18.23 3.81
N THR A 28 5.43 -18.91 3.27
CA THR A 28 6.45 -18.30 2.39
C THR A 28 6.19 -18.80 0.98
N ILE A 29 5.96 -17.89 0.04
CA ILE A 29 5.69 -18.21 -1.37
C ILE A 29 6.81 -17.59 -2.21
N GLU A 30 7.59 -18.44 -2.88
CA GLU A 30 8.55 -18.04 -3.92
C GLU A 30 7.92 -18.39 -5.28
N ALA A 31 7.82 -17.41 -6.17
CA ALA A 31 7.07 -17.50 -7.42
C ALA A 31 7.95 -17.07 -8.60
N SER A 32 7.97 -17.88 -9.67
CA SER A 32 8.38 -17.45 -11.02
C SER A 32 7.13 -17.52 -11.91
N ALA A 33 6.65 -16.41 -12.48
CA ALA A 33 5.43 -16.34 -13.29
C ALA A 33 4.18 -17.01 -12.66
N THR A 34 3.88 -16.69 -11.40
CA THR A 34 2.86 -17.41 -10.60
C THR A 34 1.86 -16.43 -9.98
N VAL A 35 0.57 -16.78 -10.09
CA VAL A 35 -0.50 -16.18 -9.27
C VAL A 35 -0.63 -17.02 -7.99
N ALA A 36 -0.46 -16.37 -6.85
CA ALA A 36 -0.67 -16.95 -5.54
C ALA A 36 -1.87 -16.29 -4.85
N GLU A 37 -2.78 -17.11 -4.33
CA GLU A 37 -3.97 -16.65 -3.62
C GLU A 37 -4.04 -17.28 -2.23
N VAL A 38 -4.29 -16.44 -1.23
CA VAL A 38 -4.50 -16.86 0.15
C VAL A 38 -5.78 -16.23 0.67
N ASP A 39 -6.74 -17.09 1.07
CA ASP A 39 -7.99 -16.70 1.72
C ASP A 39 -7.98 -17.14 3.19
N TRP A 40 -8.58 -16.33 4.07
CA TRP A 40 -8.75 -16.67 5.47
C TRP A 40 -10.09 -16.18 6.03
N ASP A 41 -10.66 -16.96 6.95
CA ASP A 41 -11.83 -16.60 7.73
C ASP A 41 -11.76 -17.35 9.07
N GLY A 42 -11.59 -16.63 10.17
CA GLY A 42 -11.40 -17.26 11.47
C GLY A 42 -10.81 -16.34 12.53
N SER A 43 -9.91 -16.87 13.34
CA SER A 43 -9.23 -16.16 14.44
C SER A 43 -7.74 -16.52 14.45
N GLY A 44 -6.93 -15.76 15.18
CA GLY A 44 -5.49 -16.00 15.30
C GLY A 44 -4.70 -15.06 14.39
N VAL A 45 -3.72 -15.61 13.66
CA VAL A 45 -2.73 -14.84 12.90
C VAL A 45 -2.57 -15.41 11.50
N VAL A 46 -2.51 -14.52 10.51
CA VAL A 46 -2.07 -14.80 9.14
C VAL A 46 -0.84 -13.96 8.86
N ASN A 47 0.24 -14.61 8.42
CA ASN A 47 1.47 -13.97 7.99
C ASN A 47 1.88 -14.50 6.60
N VAL A 48 2.00 -13.58 5.65
CA VAL A 48 2.33 -13.88 4.25
C VAL A 48 3.59 -13.12 3.88
N ASN A 49 4.59 -13.85 3.38
CA ASN A 49 5.77 -13.28 2.76
C ASN A 49 5.83 -13.72 1.30
N TRP A 50 5.90 -12.74 0.41
CA TRP A 50 5.93 -12.96 -1.03
C TRP A 50 7.09 -12.20 -1.67
N LYS A 51 7.69 -12.82 -2.69
CA LYS A 51 8.71 -12.23 -3.54
C LYS A 51 8.35 -12.53 -5.00
N SER A 52 8.45 -11.50 -5.83
CA SER A 52 8.44 -11.58 -7.30
C SER A 52 9.91 -11.55 -7.71
N ASP A 53 10.57 -12.71 -7.75
CA ASP A 53 12.01 -12.86 -7.99
C ASP A 53 12.86 -11.71 -7.38
N ASP A 54 13.45 -10.86 -8.22
CA ASP A 54 14.18 -9.64 -7.85
C ASP A 54 13.39 -8.34 -8.01
N ASP A 55 12.17 -8.37 -8.57
CA ASP A 55 11.35 -7.19 -8.92
C ASP A 55 10.64 -6.54 -7.74
N ALA A 56 10.08 -7.35 -6.83
CA ALA A 56 9.34 -6.85 -5.68
C ALA A 56 9.30 -7.80 -4.47
N LYS A 57 9.03 -7.23 -3.29
CA LYS A 57 8.78 -7.96 -2.04
C LYS A 57 7.53 -7.44 -1.35
N MET A 58 6.75 -8.34 -0.77
CA MET A 58 5.58 -8.00 0.03
C MET A 58 5.57 -8.80 1.33
N THR A 59 5.26 -8.12 2.43
CA THR A 59 4.96 -8.75 3.71
C THR A 59 3.59 -8.29 4.18
N PHE A 60 2.76 -9.24 4.59
CA PHE A 60 1.43 -8.97 5.13
C PHE A 60 1.23 -9.74 6.42
N TYR A 61 0.68 -9.06 7.42
CA TYR A 61 0.29 -9.62 8.69
C TYR A 61 -1.12 -9.17 9.04
N THR A 62 -1.92 -10.09 9.57
CA THR A 62 -3.12 -9.72 10.31
C THR A 62 -3.33 -10.65 11.49
N GLY A 63 -3.76 -10.09 12.62
CA GLY A 63 -3.99 -10.81 13.86
C GLY A 63 -5.23 -10.31 14.58
N GLY A 64 -6.00 -11.21 15.19
CA GLY A 64 -7.14 -10.82 16.02
C GLY A 64 -8.11 -11.94 16.36
N ASN A 65 -9.15 -11.59 17.13
CA ASN A 65 -10.21 -12.52 17.54
C ASN A 65 -11.11 -12.93 16.38
N THR A 66 -11.24 -12.07 15.38
CA THR A 66 -11.98 -12.37 14.16
C THR A 66 -11.28 -11.69 12.99
N ILE A 67 -10.60 -12.49 12.18
CA ILE A 67 -9.91 -12.07 10.96
C ILE A 67 -10.62 -12.67 9.74
N LYS A 68 -10.76 -11.87 8.68
CA LYS A 68 -11.24 -12.34 7.39
C LYS A 68 -10.58 -11.56 6.27
N GLY A 69 -10.24 -12.22 5.19
CA GLY A 69 -9.69 -11.53 4.04
C GLY A 69 -9.19 -12.46 2.94
N LYS A 70 -8.62 -11.82 1.93
CA LYS A 70 -7.97 -12.46 0.81
C LYS A 70 -6.79 -11.62 0.35
N ILE A 71 -5.76 -12.27 -0.16
CA ILE A 71 -4.65 -11.61 -0.85
C ILE A 71 -4.31 -12.37 -2.13
N THR A 72 -4.25 -11.65 -3.23
CA THR A 72 -3.78 -12.13 -4.53
C THR A 72 -2.44 -11.46 -4.81
N MET A 73 -1.44 -12.26 -5.17
CA MET A 73 -0.09 -11.80 -5.52
C MET A 73 0.28 -12.41 -6.86
N GLU A 74 0.69 -11.56 -7.80
CA GLU A 74 1.03 -11.97 -9.17
C GLU A 74 2.39 -11.40 -9.54
N ASP A 75 3.28 -12.30 -9.93
CA ASP A 75 4.44 -12.01 -10.78
C ASP A 75 4.05 -12.34 -12.23
N LYS A 76 4.07 -11.34 -13.10
CA LYS A 76 3.59 -11.49 -14.48
C LYS A 76 4.59 -12.15 -15.41
N ASN A 77 5.89 -12.16 -15.09
CA ASN A 77 6.95 -12.66 -15.99
C ASN A 77 6.78 -12.13 -17.43
N ASP A 78 6.48 -10.84 -17.55
CA ASP A 78 6.11 -10.18 -18.80
C ASP A 78 7.26 -9.37 -19.42
N ASN A 79 8.33 -9.13 -18.65
CA ASN A 79 9.53 -8.40 -19.00
C ASN A 79 9.27 -7.28 -20.01
N PRO A 80 8.51 -6.23 -19.63
CA PRO A 80 8.02 -5.26 -20.59
C PRO A 80 9.19 -4.57 -21.29
N TYR A 81 9.14 -4.55 -22.62
CA TYR A 81 10.19 -4.00 -23.49
C TYR A 81 11.56 -4.69 -23.37
N GLY A 82 11.66 -5.85 -22.72
CA GLY A 82 12.91 -6.60 -22.56
C GLY A 82 13.89 -5.95 -21.56
N TYR A 83 13.39 -5.17 -20.61
CA TYR A 83 14.22 -4.46 -19.63
C TYR A 83 14.75 -5.30 -18.47
N GLY A 84 14.35 -6.58 -18.40
CA GLY A 84 14.75 -7.52 -17.37
C GLY A 84 14.06 -7.31 -16.03
N VAL A 85 12.92 -6.60 -16.01
CA VAL A 85 12.13 -6.36 -14.78
C VAL A 85 10.68 -6.70 -15.09
N ASP A 86 10.10 -7.59 -14.30
CA ASP A 86 8.72 -8.03 -14.47
C ASP A 86 7.73 -7.11 -13.74
N THR A 87 6.46 -7.21 -14.16
CA THR A 87 5.37 -6.54 -13.49
C THR A 87 4.93 -7.35 -12.26
N SER A 88 4.87 -6.70 -11.10
CA SER A 88 4.33 -7.24 -9.85
C SER A 88 2.98 -6.58 -9.52
N ASP A 89 1.96 -7.36 -9.17
CA ASP A 89 0.61 -6.89 -8.81
C ASP A 89 0.12 -7.60 -7.54
N VAL A 90 -0.22 -6.85 -6.50
CA VAL A 90 -0.73 -7.38 -5.23
C VAL A 90 -2.00 -6.67 -4.83
N LYS A 91 -3.08 -7.43 -4.61
CA LYS A 91 -4.36 -6.95 -4.10
C LYS A 91 -4.70 -7.63 -2.79
N VAL A 92 -4.99 -6.86 -1.75
CA VAL A 92 -5.36 -7.37 -0.42
C VAL A 92 -6.66 -6.78 0.07
N GLU A 93 -7.58 -7.61 0.54
CA GLU A 93 -8.75 -7.20 1.30
C GLU A 93 -8.67 -7.87 2.68
N ALA A 94 -8.49 -7.09 3.74
CA ALA A 94 -8.30 -7.60 5.09
C ALA A 94 -9.25 -6.91 6.08
N LYS A 95 -9.76 -7.69 7.03
CA LYS A 95 -10.69 -7.23 8.05
C LYS A 95 -10.37 -7.89 9.38
N VAL A 96 -10.32 -7.06 10.43
CA VAL A 96 -10.29 -7.48 11.83
C VAL A 96 -11.54 -7.00 12.55
N LYS A 97 -12.05 -7.82 13.47
CA LYS A 97 -13.10 -7.45 14.43
C LYS A 97 -12.74 -7.90 15.85
N ASN A 98 -13.32 -7.22 16.84
CA ASN A 98 -13.18 -7.51 18.27
C ASN A 98 -11.74 -7.46 18.77
N GLY A 99 -10.97 -6.49 18.29
CA GLY A 99 -9.55 -6.34 18.62
C GLY A 99 -8.65 -7.03 17.61
N GLY A 100 -7.64 -6.31 17.13
CA GLY A 100 -6.64 -6.86 16.23
C GLY A 100 -5.88 -5.80 15.45
N GLU A 101 -5.01 -6.27 14.57
CA GLU A 101 -4.17 -5.42 13.74
C GLU A 101 -4.00 -5.97 12.32
N ILE A 102 -3.64 -5.05 11.43
CA ILE A 102 -3.26 -5.29 10.03
C ILE A 102 -1.95 -4.55 9.78
N GLU A 103 -0.96 -5.23 9.25
CA GLU A 103 0.30 -4.64 8.80
C GLU A 103 0.56 -5.10 7.36
N TYR A 104 0.90 -4.15 6.49
CA TYR A 104 1.16 -4.40 5.08
C TYR A 104 2.36 -3.59 4.63
N LYS A 105 3.25 -4.23 3.89
CA LYS A 105 4.41 -3.59 3.28
C LYS A 105 4.62 -4.15 1.89
N PHE A 106 4.79 -3.27 0.92
CA PHE A 106 5.24 -3.62 -0.42
C PHE A 106 6.44 -2.77 -0.77
N LYS A 107 7.48 -3.39 -1.34
CA LYS A 107 8.69 -2.72 -1.79
C LYS A 107 9.04 -3.16 -3.21
N ARG A 108 9.23 -2.20 -4.09
CA ARG A 108 9.83 -2.41 -5.41
C ARG A 108 11.34 -2.61 -5.24
N THR A 109 11.87 -3.73 -5.71
CA THR A 109 13.28 -4.11 -5.54
C THR A 109 14.11 -4.04 -6.81
N ASP A 110 13.49 -4.00 -7.99
CA ASP A 110 14.21 -3.75 -9.25
C ASP A 110 13.56 -2.68 -10.16
N SER A 111 14.37 -2.16 -11.10
CA SER A 111 14.05 -1.06 -11.99
C SER A 111 14.98 -0.99 -13.19
N TYR A 112 14.47 -0.49 -14.33
CA TYR A 112 15.31 -0.09 -15.44
C TYR A 112 15.93 1.30 -15.18
N GLU A 113 16.99 1.31 -14.37
CA GLU A 113 17.55 2.53 -13.76
C GLU A 113 17.94 3.61 -14.77
N ARG A 114 18.47 3.19 -15.92
CA ARG A 114 19.00 4.08 -16.95
C ARG A 114 18.00 5.15 -17.39
N MET A 115 16.70 4.85 -17.34
CA MET A 115 15.65 5.76 -17.78
C MET A 115 14.70 6.17 -16.66
N TYR A 116 14.43 5.30 -15.69
CA TYR A 116 13.34 5.50 -14.73
C TYR A 116 13.79 5.70 -13.27
N GLY A 117 15.11 5.76 -13.03
CA GLY A 117 15.67 5.89 -11.70
C GLY A 117 15.66 4.57 -10.93
N GLY A 118 16.26 4.60 -9.73
CA GLY A 118 16.48 3.42 -8.91
C GLY A 118 15.21 2.86 -8.25
N ALA A 119 15.26 1.58 -7.91
CA ALA A 119 14.27 0.90 -7.09
C ALA A 119 14.34 1.33 -5.62
N GLY A 120 13.50 0.73 -4.78
CA GLY A 120 13.48 0.97 -3.34
C GLY A 120 12.27 1.75 -2.84
N GLN A 121 11.36 2.16 -3.73
CA GLN A 121 10.06 2.71 -3.35
C GLN A 121 9.28 1.67 -2.53
N GLU A 122 8.62 2.16 -1.48
CA GLU A 122 7.96 1.31 -0.49
C GLU A 122 6.66 1.97 -0.02
N VAL A 123 5.59 1.18 0.09
CA VAL A 123 4.43 1.54 0.90
C VAL A 123 4.43 0.72 2.17
N TYR A 124 4.01 1.35 3.26
CA TYR A 124 3.80 0.71 4.55
C TYR A 124 2.46 1.15 5.12
N THR A 125 1.68 0.20 5.64
CA THR A 125 0.44 0.48 6.37
C THR A 125 0.39 -0.36 7.63
N TYR A 126 0.09 0.27 8.75
CA TYR A 126 -0.26 -0.36 10.02
C TYR A 126 -1.63 0.16 10.48
N ILE A 127 -2.48 -0.74 10.94
CA ILE A 127 -3.78 -0.40 11.54
C ILE A 127 -3.98 -1.28 12.77
N GLY A 128 -4.03 -0.67 13.95
CA GLY A 128 -4.43 -1.31 15.20
C GLY A 128 -5.81 -0.81 15.62
N SER A 129 -6.70 -1.70 16.05
CA SER A 129 -8.05 -1.31 16.49
C SER A 129 -8.60 -2.22 17.57
N SER A 130 -9.27 -1.61 18.55
CA SER A 130 -9.96 -2.31 19.65
C SER A 130 -11.22 -3.05 19.22
N ASN A 131 -11.88 -2.66 18.12
CA ASN A 131 -13.13 -3.31 17.71
C ASN A 131 -13.23 -3.54 16.20
N LYS A 132 -12.89 -2.59 15.34
CA LYS A 132 -12.94 -2.86 13.89
C LYS A 132 -11.84 -2.16 13.12
N ALA A 133 -11.24 -2.87 12.17
CA ALA A 133 -10.47 -2.28 11.07
C ALA A 133 -10.79 -3.01 9.77
N SER A 134 -10.72 -2.32 8.64
CA SER A 134 -10.84 -2.91 7.31
C SER A 134 -9.89 -2.17 6.38
N PHE A 135 -9.11 -2.92 5.63
CA PHE A 135 -8.07 -2.42 4.74
C PHE A 135 -8.22 -3.08 3.38
N LYS A 136 -8.24 -2.28 2.32
CA LYS A 136 -8.23 -2.74 0.93
C LYS A 136 -7.13 -2.00 0.21
N TRP A 137 -6.17 -2.73 -0.33
CA TRP A 137 -4.99 -2.12 -0.95
C TRP A 137 -4.54 -2.84 -2.19
N HIS A 138 -4.16 -2.07 -3.21
CA HIS A 138 -3.61 -2.55 -4.46
C HIS A 138 -2.24 -1.90 -4.69
N SER A 139 -1.18 -2.70 -4.63
CA SER A 139 0.17 -2.29 -4.98
C SER A 139 0.56 -2.88 -6.32
N TRP A 140 1.24 -2.09 -7.13
CA TRP A 140 1.70 -2.48 -8.45
C TRP A 140 3.09 -1.89 -8.70
N SER A 141 4.00 -2.65 -9.29
CA SER A 141 5.29 -2.13 -9.75
C SER A 141 5.77 -2.78 -11.04
N ASN A 142 6.68 -2.11 -11.74
CA ASN A 142 7.38 -2.65 -12.89
C ASN A 142 8.75 -1.97 -13.09
N TYR A 143 9.37 -2.18 -14.26
CA TYR A 143 10.60 -1.54 -14.71
C TYR A 143 10.66 0.00 -14.55
N ALA A 144 9.52 0.71 -14.56
CA ALA A 144 9.48 2.17 -14.52
C ALA A 144 9.12 2.73 -13.14
N ARG A 145 8.13 2.16 -12.46
CA ARG A 145 7.51 2.82 -11.30
C ARG A 145 6.85 1.87 -10.32
N TYR A 146 6.60 2.40 -9.14
CA TYR A 146 5.65 1.88 -8.17
C TYR A 146 4.35 2.69 -8.23
N ARG A 147 3.21 2.02 -8.05
CA ARG A 147 1.87 2.63 -7.96
C ARG A 147 0.98 1.92 -6.96
N SER A 148 0.21 2.68 -6.21
CA SER A 148 -0.97 2.21 -5.47
C SER A 148 -2.23 2.71 -6.16
N CYS A 149 -2.75 2.02 -7.17
CA CYS A 149 -3.94 2.49 -7.91
C CYS A 149 -5.21 1.80 -7.41
N ASN A 150 -5.90 2.38 -6.43
CA ASN A 150 -7.15 1.79 -5.92
C ASN A 150 -8.36 2.14 -6.80
N TYR A 151 -8.25 3.16 -7.66
CA TYR A 151 -9.30 3.53 -8.61
C TYR A 151 -9.68 2.35 -9.54
N GLY A 152 -10.99 2.13 -9.74
CA GLY A 152 -11.52 1.01 -10.53
C GLY A 152 -11.57 -0.33 -9.78
N TRP A 153 -10.96 -0.41 -8.59
CA TRP A 153 -11.02 -1.59 -7.72
C TRP A 153 -11.77 -1.32 -6.41
N GLN A 154 -11.46 -0.21 -5.72
CA GLN A 154 -12.15 0.26 -4.52
C GLN A 154 -12.36 1.78 -4.61
N ASN A 155 -13.62 2.23 -4.62
CA ASN A 155 -13.95 3.64 -4.88
C ASN A 155 -13.69 4.60 -3.71
N ASP A 156 -13.67 4.12 -2.48
CA ASP A 156 -13.50 4.94 -1.28
C ASP A 156 -13.15 4.06 -0.08
N ASN A 157 -12.63 4.68 1.00
CA ASN A 157 -12.47 4.06 2.30
C ASN A 157 -11.54 2.84 2.27
N GLN A 158 -10.39 2.98 1.61
CA GLN A 158 -9.36 1.93 1.56
C GLN A 158 -8.87 1.57 2.97
N ILE A 159 -8.86 2.51 3.91
CA ILE A 159 -8.54 2.26 5.30
C ILE A 159 -9.71 2.76 6.15
N THR A 160 -10.30 1.89 6.97
CA THR A 160 -11.28 2.31 7.98
C THR A 160 -10.96 1.64 9.31
N ALA A 161 -11.10 2.39 10.40
CA ALA A 161 -10.91 1.87 11.76
C ALA A 161 -12.03 2.40 12.67
N LYS A 162 -12.43 1.63 13.69
CA LYS A 162 -13.54 1.94 14.58
C LYS A 162 -13.31 1.43 16.01
N GLY A 163 -13.61 2.29 16.98
CA GLY A 163 -13.24 2.20 18.39
C GLY A 163 -11.97 3.02 18.62
N ASN A 164 -11.31 2.88 19.78
CA ASN A 164 -9.95 3.34 19.94
C ASN A 164 -9.04 2.62 18.92
N HIS A 165 -8.31 3.39 18.12
CA HIS A 165 -7.49 2.89 17.02
C HIS A 165 -6.28 3.78 16.72
N TYR A 166 -5.30 3.17 16.06
CA TYR A 166 -4.13 3.83 15.49
C TYR A 166 -3.96 3.39 14.04
N ILE A 167 -3.77 4.34 13.13
CA ILE A 167 -3.48 4.12 11.71
C ILE A 167 -2.18 4.84 11.39
N TYR A 168 -1.25 4.14 10.76
CA TYR A 168 -0.08 4.74 10.16
C TYR A 168 0.10 4.24 8.74
N HIS A 169 0.18 5.16 7.79
CA HIS A 169 0.36 4.86 6.38
C HIS A 169 1.50 5.72 5.84
N ARG A 170 2.45 5.11 5.13
CA ARG A 170 3.63 5.79 4.61
C ARG A 170 3.90 5.37 3.18
N PHE A 171 4.12 6.36 2.32
CA PHE A 171 4.69 6.21 1.00
C PHE A 171 6.11 6.76 0.97
N TYR A 172 7.08 5.86 0.83
CA TYR A 172 8.50 6.17 0.82
C TYR A 172 9.04 6.05 -0.60
N VAL A 173 9.73 7.09 -1.08
CA VAL A 173 10.43 7.06 -2.37
C VAL A 173 11.94 6.96 -2.17
N ASN A 174 12.49 7.87 -1.36
CA ASN A 174 13.90 7.88 -0.98
C ASN A 174 14.09 8.67 0.32
N LYS A 175 15.34 8.80 0.79
CA LYS A 175 15.66 9.49 2.06
C LYS A 175 15.19 10.95 2.17
N ASN A 176 14.89 11.61 1.06
CA ASN A 176 14.43 13.01 1.04
C ASN A 176 12.96 13.14 0.59
N ASN A 177 12.38 12.10 -0.04
CA ASN A 177 11.09 12.20 -0.72
C ASN A 177 10.12 11.13 -0.19
N GLY A 178 8.94 11.58 0.24
CA GLY A 178 7.85 10.71 0.67
C GLY A 178 6.77 11.46 1.43
N ALA A 179 5.73 10.73 1.80
CA ALA A 179 4.61 11.23 2.58
C ALA A 179 4.10 10.17 3.56
N SER A 180 3.43 10.62 4.61
CA SER A 180 2.80 9.75 5.60
C SER A 180 1.57 10.39 6.21
N ILE A 181 0.66 9.53 6.68
CA ILE A 181 -0.48 9.86 7.51
C ILE A 181 -0.40 9.02 8.78
N GLU A 182 -0.62 9.68 9.90
CA GLU A 182 -0.70 9.08 11.22
C GLU A 182 -1.97 9.59 11.90
N ILE A 183 -2.76 8.67 12.46
CA ILE A 183 -4.04 8.95 13.09
C ILE A 183 -4.13 8.11 14.36
N GLY A 184 -4.36 8.76 15.50
CA GLY A 184 -4.80 8.10 16.72
C GLY A 184 -6.13 8.70 17.14
N ALA A 185 -7.18 7.87 17.25
CA ALA A 185 -8.50 8.37 17.62
C ALA A 185 -9.35 7.31 18.32
N ASP A 186 -10.26 7.77 19.18
CA ASP A 186 -11.36 6.98 19.70
C ASP A 186 -12.67 7.39 19.01
N GLY A 187 -13.19 6.47 18.21
CA GLY A 187 -14.39 6.67 17.40
C GLY A 187 -14.23 6.02 16.03
N LYS A 188 -14.67 6.67 14.96
CA LYS A 188 -14.65 6.10 13.60
C LYS A 188 -13.77 6.94 12.69
N THR A 189 -12.81 6.31 12.01
CA THR A 189 -12.03 6.92 10.94
C THR A 189 -12.38 6.29 9.59
N GLU A 190 -12.61 7.15 8.61
CA GLU A 190 -12.75 6.85 7.20
C GLU A 190 -11.64 7.55 6.44
N LEU A 191 -10.66 6.78 5.95
CA LEU A 191 -9.50 7.27 5.22
C LEU A 191 -9.51 6.71 3.79
N THR A 192 -9.57 7.61 2.83
CA THR A 192 -9.39 7.33 1.41
C THR A 192 -8.03 7.85 0.98
N ILE A 193 -7.16 6.95 0.52
CA ILE A 193 -5.95 7.28 -0.24
C ILE A 193 -6.12 6.58 -1.59
N MET A 194 -6.69 7.30 -2.55
CA MET A 194 -7.09 6.66 -3.81
C MET A 194 -5.88 6.18 -4.60
N ASN A 195 -4.88 7.05 -4.72
CA ASN A 195 -3.76 6.83 -5.62
C ASN A 195 -2.44 7.25 -4.98
N GLU A 196 -1.41 6.47 -5.25
CA GLU A 196 -0.03 6.85 -5.03
C GLU A 196 0.77 6.47 -6.27
N ASP A 197 1.70 7.33 -6.66
CA ASP A 197 2.51 7.11 -7.85
C ASP A 197 3.90 7.65 -7.61
N HIS A 198 4.88 6.98 -8.20
CA HIS A 198 6.25 7.44 -8.25
C HIS A 198 6.71 7.49 -9.71
N TRP A 199 7.40 8.56 -10.09
CA TRP A 199 8.04 8.64 -11.40
C TRP A 199 9.42 9.30 -11.31
N GLY A 200 10.47 8.49 -11.47
CA GLY A 200 11.85 8.96 -11.43
C GLY A 200 12.31 9.42 -10.04
N LYS A 201 12.12 10.71 -9.73
CA LYS A 201 12.38 11.30 -8.40
C LYS A 201 11.13 11.92 -7.79
N SER A 202 10.07 12.08 -8.58
CA SER A 202 8.83 12.67 -8.12
C SER A 202 7.89 11.62 -7.57
N PHE A 203 6.98 12.07 -6.71
CA PHE A 203 5.97 11.24 -6.09
C PHE A 203 4.66 12.00 -6.03
N LYS A 204 3.56 11.25 -6.05
CA LYS A 204 2.22 11.72 -5.83
C LYS A 204 1.61 10.90 -4.70
N PHE A 205 0.97 11.56 -3.75
CA PHE A 205 0.33 10.95 -2.59
C PHE A 205 -1.13 11.41 -2.52
N GLY A 206 -2.07 10.46 -2.54
CA GLY A 206 -3.49 10.76 -2.64
C GLY A 206 -3.97 11.16 -4.05
N LYS A 207 -3.06 11.25 -5.02
CA LYS A 207 -3.33 11.57 -6.42
C LYS A 207 -2.45 10.75 -7.35
N GLY A 208 -2.83 10.64 -8.62
CA GLY A 208 -2.12 9.83 -9.62
C GLY A 208 -3.02 8.77 -10.26
N CYS A 209 -2.41 7.83 -10.99
CA CYS A 209 -3.12 6.75 -11.70
C CYS A 209 -4.28 7.22 -12.61
N GLY A 210 -4.18 8.43 -13.19
CA GLY A 210 -5.24 9.07 -13.97
C GLY A 210 -5.60 10.46 -13.41
N CYS A 211 -6.83 10.92 -13.67
CA CYS A 211 -7.30 12.27 -13.30
C CYS A 211 -8.06 12.31 -11.96
N TYR A 212 -7.87 11.34 -11.06
CA TYR A 212 -8.65 11.23 -9.84
C TYR A 212 -7.86 11.68 -8.61
N THR A 213 -8.31 12.78 -8.02
CA THR A 213 -7.86 13.32 -6.72
C THR A 213 -8.94 13.01 -5.68
N ASN A 214 -8.80 11.89 -4.98
CA ASN A 214 -9.72 11.52 -3.89
C ASN A 214 -8.89 11.05 -2.70
N ALA A 215 -8.45 12.01 -1.90
CA ALA A 215 -7.58 11.83 -0.76
C ALA A 215 -8.19 12.53 0.43
N LYS A 216 -9.07 11.84 1.16
CA LYS A 216 -9.89 12.45 2.19
C LYS A 216 -9.89 11.64 3.47
N VAL A 217 -10.01 12.33 4.58
CA VAL A 217 -10.19 11.70 5.88
C VAL A 217 -11.36 12.33 6.60
N THR A 218 -12.19 11.49 7.21
CA THR A 218 -13.23 11.90 8.15
C THR A 218 -13.10 11.07 9.41
N ILE A 219 -12.96 11.75 10.53
CA ILE A 219 -12.83 11.16 11.86
C ILE A 219 -13.99 11.66 12.71
N TYR A 220 -14.70 10.73 13.34
CA TYR A 220 -15.73 11.00 14.33
C TYR A 220 -15.19 10.59 15.69
N GLY A 221 -15.24 11.49 16.67
CA GLY A 221 -14.71 11.26 18.02
C GLY A 221 -13.53 12.15 18.35
N ASN A 222 -12.68 11.73 19.27
CA ASN A 222 -11.56 12.51 19.77
C ASN A 222 -10.24 11.88 19.34
N GLY A 223 -9.21 12.68 19.09
CA GLY A 223 -7.93 12.15 18.67
C GLY A 223 -7.03 13.19 18.01
N PHE A 224 -6.11 12.71 17.19
CA PHE A 224 -5.21 13.52 16.39
C PHE A 224 -5.12 13.02 14.94
N PHE A 225 -4.74 13.93 14.06
CA PHE A 225 -4.37 13.67 12.68
C PHE A 225 -3.03 14.35 12.41
N ASN A 226 -2.10 13.62 11.80
CA ASN A 226 -0.78 14.11 11.41
C ASN A 226 -0.48 13.64 9.98
N GLN A 227 -0.42 14.57 9.04
CA GLN A 227 0.14 14.34 7.72
C GLN A 227 1.53 14.98 7.66
N THR A 228 2.53 14.23 7.20
CA THR A 228 3.88 14.75 6.97
C THR A 228 4.36 14.40 5.57
N ALA A 229 5.04 15.31 4.89
CA ALA A 229 5.70 15.06 3.62
C ALA A 229 7.04 15.80 3.51
N THR A 230 7.98 15.19 2.79
CA THR A 230 9.27 15.80 2.47
C THR A 230 9.54 15.70 0.98
N ALA A 231 10.19 16.70 0.42
CA ALA A 231 10.69 16.69 -0.95
C ALA A 231 11.99 17.50 -1.04
N LYS A 232 12.90 17.11 -1.92
CA LYS A 232 14.22 17.75 -2.03
C LYS A 232 14.20 19.06 -2.82
N HIS A 233 13.32 19.16 -3.81
CA HIS A 233 13.34 20.21 -4.82
C HIS A 233 12.06 21.02 -4.85
N HIS A 234 10.92 20.36 -4.72
CA HIS A 234 9.62 21.03 -4.77
C HIS A 234 8.56 20.15 -4.12
N LEU A 235 7.62 20.76 -3.40
CA LEU A 235 6.41 20.13 -2.87
C LEU A 235 5.21 21.03 -3.14
N GLU A 236 4.14 20.44 -3.67
CA GLU A 236 2.86 21.12 -3.92
C GLU A 236 1.71 20.30 -3.34
N THR A 237 0.81 20.96 -2.62
CA THR A 237 -0.43 20.37 -2.12
C THR A 237 -1.61 20.79 -2.97
N ASP A 238 -2.63 19.95 -3.06
CA ASP A 238 -3.90 20.30 -3.70
C ASP A 238 -4.68 21.38 -2.90
N THR A 239 -4.22 21.73 -1.70
CA THR A 239 -4.72 22.88 -0.93
C THR A 239 -4.07 24.21 -1.34
N GLY A 240 -3.15 24.21 -2.30
CA GLY A 240 -2.52 25.41 -2.87
C GLY A 240 -1.25 25.87 -2.15
N ILE A 241 -0.57 24.98 -1.41
CA ILE A 241 0.72 25.28 -0.78
C ILE A 241 1.83 24.77 -1.70
N GLU A 242 2.75 25.65 -2.08
CA GLU A 242 3.94 25.35 -2.87
C GLU A 242 5.19 25.68 -2.06
N ILE A 243 6.16 24.76 -2.03
CA ILE A 243 7.42 24.92 -1.30
C ILE A 243 8.57 24.49 -2.22
N ASP A 244 9.42 25.44 -2.61
CA ASP A 244 10.63 25.18 -3.39
C ASP A 244 11.85 24.87 -2.49
N GLY A 245 12.77 24.07 -3.01
CA GLY A 245 13.95 23.61 -2.30
C GLY A 245 13.68 22.41 -1.40
N ASN A 246 14.46 22.28 -0.32
CA ASN A 246 14.28 21.19 0.65
C ASN A 246 13.01 21.44 1.46
N ALA A 247 11.89 20.88 1.00
CA ALA A 247 10.57 21.06 1.57
C ALA A 247 10.30 20.08 2.71
N TYR A 248 9.71 20.62 3.77
CA TYR A 248 9.06 19.87 4.84
C TYR A 248 7.66 20.45 5.01
N TYR A 249 6.64 19.58 4.92
CA TYR A 249 5.24 19.95 5.07
C TYR A 249 4.62 19.09 6.17
N GLN A 250 3.87 19.72 7.07
CA GLN A 250 3.12 19.04 8.12
C GLN A 250 1.75 19.68 8.34
N VAL A 251 0.72 18.84 8.42
CA VAL A 251 -0.59 19.21 8.97
C VAL A 251 -0.82 18.37 10.21
N TYR A 252 -0.83 19.02 11.36
CA TYR A 252 -1.09 18.39 12.64
C TYR A 252 -2.29 19.05 13.31
N THR A 253 -3.17 18.25 13.88
CA THR A 253 -4.30 18.73 14.67
C THR A 253 -4.69 17.72 15.72
N GLU A 254 -5.05 18.21 16.90
CA GLU A 254 -5.78 17.49 17.93
C GLU A 254 -7.21 18.01 17.95
N PHE A 255 -8.17 17.11 18.12
CA PHE A 255 -9.59 17.46 18.00
C PHE A 255 -10.46 16.72 19.01
N THR A 256 -11.59 17.35 19.30
CA THR A 256 -12.70 16.78 20.05
C THR A 256 -13.96 16.83 19.20
N GLY A 257 -14.72 15.72 19.14
CA GLY A 257 -15.98 15.64 18.39
C GLY A 257 -15.84 15.31 16.90
N GLY A 258 -14.67 15.51 16.30
CA GLY A 258 -14.33 14.99 14.98
C GLY A 258 -13.35 15.87 14.19
N PHE A 259 -12.92 15.38 13.05
CA PHE A 259 -12.04 16.07 12.10
C PHE A 259 -12.38 15.67 10.66
N HIS A 260 -12.24 16.61 9.73
CA HIS A 260 -12.39 16.34 8.31
C HIS A 260 -11.32 17.09 7.50
N PHE A 261 -10.69 16.38 6.57
CA PHE A 261 -9.84 16.96 5.55
C PHE A 261 -10.27 16.40 4.19
N GLY A 262 -10.87 17.27 3.36
CA GLY A 262 -11.55 16.87 2.13
C GLY A 262 -10.64 16.55 0.94
N ASN A 263 -9.44 17.14 0.88
CA ASN A 263 -8.40 16.75 -0.08
C ASN A 263 -7.01 17.05 0.49
N PHE A 264 -6.33 16.02 0.97
CA PHE A 264 -4.96 16.11 1.48
C PHE A 264 -3.90 15.73 0.43
N ALA A 265 -4.28 15.53 -0.83
CA ALA A 265 -3.35 15.10 -1.86
C ALA A 265 -2.21 16.10 -2.06
N LEU A 266 -1.03 15.56 -2.38
CA LEU A 266 0.18 16.33 -2.63
C LEU A 266 1.13 15.62 -3.58
N GLU A 267 2.07 16.35 -4.15
CA GLU A 267 3.18 15.80 -4.92
C GLU A 267 4.49 16.52 -4.60
N GLY A 268 5.60 15.86 -4.89
CA GLY A 268 6.90 16.47 -4.70
C GLY A 268 8.00 15.75 -5.47
N SER A 269 9.19 16.33 -5.50
CA SER A 269 10.39 15.80 -6.19
C SER A 269 11.69 16.13 -5.49
#